data_AF-A0A843L2P6-F1
#
_entry.id   AF-A0A843L2P6-F1
#
_cell.length_a   1.000
_cell.length_b   1.000
_cell.length_c   1.000
_cell.angle_alpha   90.00
_cell.angle_beta   90.00
_cell.angle_gamma   90.00
#
_symmetry.space_group_name_H-M   'P 1'
#
loop_
_entity.id
_entity.type
_entity.pdbx_description
1 polymer ?
#
loop_
_entity_poly.entity_id
_entity_poly.type
_entity_poly.pdbx_seq_one_letter_code
_entity_poly.pdbx_strand_id
1 'polypeptide(L)'
;MELKEQLSGVPGMLRPFKAYLRGLEPGAGDQVVYYGCPGTCTPFIELLGFAVRDLPVEQVYVPYVDETAAKIIRPVGGVGMQVSGDAARVDPEVVVLMGGLAMPGVPVTKEAVRAVVGAHTGAKVVGICFMQMFEKAGWLDAFDFDLIIDAAIDPVRVWG
;
A
#
# COMPACT_ATOMS: atom_id res chain seq x y z
N MET A 1 -15.25 3.60 10.18
CA MET A 1 -15.24 3.58 8.69
C MET A 1 -16.54 2.96 8.19
N GLU A 2 -17.17 3.52 7.16
CA GLU A 2 -18.41 3.00 6.53
C GLU A 2 -18.09 2.43 5.15
N LEU A 3 -18.75 1.33 4.75
CA LEU A 3 -18.56 0.71 3.43
C LEU A 3 -19.08 1.66 2.33
N LYS A 4 -18.20 2.08 1.42
CA LYS A 4 -18.58 2.95 0.29
C LYS A 4 -19.07 2.20 -0.93
N GLU A 5 -18.42 1.09 -1.28
CA GLU A 5 -18.75 0.28 -2.45
C GLU A 5 -18.22 -1.16 -2.29
N GLN A 6 -18.80 -2.09 -3.03
CA GLN A 6 -18.34 -3.48 -3.09
C GLN A 6 -18.10 -3.87 -4.55
N LEU A 7 -16.84 -4.19 -4.87
CA LEU A 7 -16.38 -4.57 -6.21
C LEU A 7 -15.82 -5.99 -6.20
N SER A 8 -15.51 -6.54 -7.38
CA SER A 8 -15.05 -7.92 -7.51
C SER A 8 -13.80 -8.07 -8.38
N GLY A 9 -12.99 -9.07 -8.04
CA GLY A 9 -11.77 -9.41 -8.74
C GLY A 9 -10.67 -8.35 -8.63
N VAL A 10 -9.56 -8.59 -9.33
CA VAL A 10 -8.40 -7.69 -9.32
C VAL A 10 -8.76 -6.24 -9.71
N PRO A 11 -9.59 -5.97 -10.75
CA PRO A 11 -9.96 -4.60 -11.07
C PRO A 11 -10.70 -3.86 -9.94
N GLY A 12 -11.43 -4.60 -9.10
CA GLY A 12 -12.13 -4.04 -7.95
C GLY A 12 -11.22 -3.46 -6.87
N MET A 13 -9.97 -3.95 -6.77
CA MET A 13 -8.95 -3.37 -5.90
C MET A 13 -8.20 -2.21 -6.59
N LEU A 14 -7.87 -2.38 -7.87
CA LEU A 14 -6.97 -1.45 -8.58
C LEU A 14 -7.64 -0.15 -9.01
N ARG A 15 -8.91 -0.20 -9.43
CA ARG A 15 -9.61 0.98 -9.94
C ARG A 15 -9.90 2.01 -8.84
N PRO A 16 -10.40 1.65 -7.65
CA PRO A 16 -10.62 2.62 -6.58
C PRO A 16 -9.31 3.24 -6.10
N PHE A 17 -8.24 2.44 -5.97
CA PHE A 17 -6.91 2.96 -5.61
C PHE A 17 -6.43 4.03 -6.60
N LYS A 18 -6.51 3.73 -7.90
CA LYS A 18 -6.15 4.69 -8.94
C LYS A 18 -7.04 5.92 -8.95
N ALA A 19 -8.35 5.74 -8.79
CA ALA A 19 -9.31 6.84 -8.77
C ALA A 19 -9.05 7.78 -7.59
N TYR A 20 -8.75 7.22 -6.42
CA TYR A 20 -8.37 7.96 -5.23
C TYR A 20 -7.12 8.80 -5.48
N LEU A 21 -6.02 8.19 -5.92
CA LEU A 21 -4.78 8.93 -6.21
C LEU A 21 -4.98 10.01 -7.27
N ARG A 22 -5.72 9.73 -8.34
CA ARG A 22 -6.01 10.73 -9.38
C ARG A 22 -6.80 11.92 -8.82
N GLY A 23 -7.74 11.67 -7.91
CA GLY A 23 -8.53 12.71 -7.26
C GLY A 23 -7.73 13.64 -6.34
N LEU A 24 -6.52 13.24 -5.94
CA LEU A 24 -5.57 14.10 -5.23
C LEU A 24 -4.79 15.03 -6.18
N GLU A 25 -4.93 14.85 -7.50
CA GLU A 25 -4.24 15.64 -8.53
C GLU A 25 -2.72 15.75 -8.31
N PRO A 26 -2.00 14.62 -8.12
CA PRO A 26 -0.59 14.64 -7.75
C PRO A 26 0.28 15.30 -8.82
N GLY A 27 1.28 16.04 -8.35
CA GLY A 27 2.32 16.65 -9.15
C GLY A 27 3.49 15.70 -9.44
N ALA A 28 4.37 16.15 -10.33
CA ALA A 28 5.60 15.44 -10.64
C ALA A 28 6.54 15.41 -9.42
N GLY A 29 6.85 14.21 -8.93
CA GLY A 29 7.76 14.02 -7.80
C GLY A 29 7.07 13.75 -6.46
N ASP A 30 5.74 13.87 -6.41
CA ASP A 30 4.96 13.43 -5.24
C ASP A 30 5.10 11.93 -5.06
N GLN A 31 5.29 11.47 -3.81
CA GLN A 31 5.55 10.06 -3.54
C GLN A 31 4.30 9.32 -3.05
N VAL A 32 4.10 8.12 -3.62
CA VAL A 32 3.28 7.06 -3.01
C VAL A 32 4.24 6.08 -2.36
N VAL A 33 4.23 6.04 -1.03
CA VAL A 33 5.14 5.22 -0.23
C VAL A 33 4.37 4.05 0.37
N TYR A 34 4.75 2.84 -0.02
CA TYR A 34 4.15 1.59 0.44
C TYR A 34 4.97 1.00 1.59
N TYR A 35 4.36 0.83 2.77
CA TYR A 35 4.94 0.10 3.89
C TYR A 35 4.37 -1.31 3.92
N GLY A 36 5.21 -2.33 3.87
CA GLY A 36 4.74 -3.71 3.77
C GLY A 36 5.78 -4.77 4.11
N CYS A 37 5.30 -6.00 4.31
CA CYS A 37 6.16 -7.14 4.58
C CYS A 37 6.89 -7.60 3.30
N PRO A 38 8.23 -7.74 3.33
CA PRO A 38 8.97 -8.34 2.22
C PRO A 38 8.45 -9.71 1.83
N GLY A 39 8.40 -9.96 0.52
CA GLY A 39 7.98 -11.25 -0.06
C GLY A 39 6.47 -11.38 -0.22
N THR A 40 5.68 -11.10 0.83
CA THR A 40 4.21 -11.26 0.75
C THR A 40 3.49 -10.02 0.25
N CYS A 41 3.89 -8.82 0.68
CA CYS A 41 3.26 -7.58 0.25
C CYS A 41 3.83 -7.06 -1.08
N THR A 42 5.10 -7.38 -1.39
CA THR A 42 5.80 -6.87 -2.57
C THR A 42 5.05 -7.12 -3.89
N PRO A 43 4.50 -8.31 -4.19
CA PRO A 43 3.76 -8.53 -5.43
C PRO A 43 2.50 -7.67 -5.54
N PHE A 44 1.80 -7.42 -4.42
CA PHE A 44 0.63 -6.55 -4.41
C PHE A 44 0.99 -5.08 -4.56
N ILE A 45 2.11 -4.66 -3.98
CA ILE A 45 2.66 -3.31 -4.15
C ILE A 45 3.03 -3.08 -5.62
N GLU A 46 3.70 -4.03 -6.28
CA GLU A 46 4.02 -3.94 -7.71
C GLU A 46 2.75 -3.91 -8.58
N LEU A 47 1.72 -4.69 -8.20
CA LEU A 47 0.43 -4.70 -8.89
C LEU A 47 -0.33 -3.37 -8.74
N LEU A 48 -0.40 -2.82 -7.53
CA LEU A 48 -0.95 -1.48 -7.25
C LEU A 48 -0.18 -0.42 -8.03
N GLY A 49 1.14 -0.52 -7.99
CA GLY A 49 2.02 0.40 -8.67
C GLY A 49 1.87 0.38 -10.18
N PHE A 50 1.59 -0.81 -10.74
CA PHE A 50 1.28 -0.95 -12.15
C PHE A 50 -0.04 -0.25 -12.49
N ALA A 51 -1.05 -0.30 -11.61
CA ALA A 51 -2.33 0.35 -11.86
C ALA A 51 -2.21 1.88 -12.01
N VAL A 52 -1.25 2.48 -11.30
CA VAL A 52 -1.07 3.94 -11.20
C VAL A 52 0.16 4.45 -11.97
N ARG A 53 0.77 3.60 -12.80
CA ARG A 53 1.99 3.89 -13.57
C ARG A 53 1.91 5.08 -14.53
N ASP A 54 0.70 5.50 -14.89
CA ASP A 54 0.41 6.66 -15.75
C ASP A 54 0.23 7.96 -14.97
N LEU A 55 0.23 7.92 -13.63
CA LEU A 55 0.22 9.11 -12.79
C LEU A 55 1.65 9.63 -12.60
N PRO A 56 1.85 10.95 -12.43
CA PRO A 56 3.16 11.57 -12.30
C PRO A 56 3.81 11.38 -10.91
N VAL A 57 3.52 10.26 -10.23
CA VAL A 57 4.01 9.96 -8.87
C VAL A 57 5.28 9.12 -8.90
N GLU A 58 6.15 9.35 -7.93
CA GLU A 58 7.24 8.44 -7.62
C GLU A 58 6.76 7.36 -6.64
N GLN A 59 7.12 6.11 -6.92
CA GLN A 59 6.65 4.97 -6.15
C GLN A 59 7.80 4.37 -5.34
N VAL A 60 7.62 4.31 -4.03
CA VAL A 60 8.65 3.88 -3.07
C VAL A 60 8.11 2.77 -2.20
N TYR A 61 8.85 1.68 -2.07
CA TYR A 61 8.56 0.60 -1.15
C TYR A 61 9.48 0.68 0.08
N VAL A 62 8.89 0.75 1.26
CA VAL A 62 9.58 0.64 2.55
C VAL A 62 9.33 -0.75 3.13
N PRO A 63 10.36 -1.59 3.29
CA PRO A 63 10.20 -2.88 3.96
C PRO A 63 9.93 -2.65 5.44
N TYR A 64 8.82 -3.21 5.92
CA TYR A 64 8.32 -2.98 7.28
C TYR A 64 8.10 -1.50 7.57
N VAL A 65 8.98 -0.90 8.38
CA VAL A 65 9.02 0.52 8.77
C VAL A 65 10.43 1.10 8.63
N ASP A 66 11.34 0.37 7.96
CA ASP A 66 12.74 0.78 7.82
C ASP A 66 12.94 1.63 6.56
N GLU A 67 12.77 2.93 6.70
CA GLU A 67 12.96 3.90 5.62
C GLU A 67 14.40 3.96 5.10
N THR A 68 15.39 3.49 5.87
CA THR A 68 16.79 3.42 5.40
C THR A 68 16.98 2.31 4.36
N ALA A 69 16.08 1.33 4.37
CA ALA A 69 16.02 0.25 3.38
C ALA A 69 14.99 0.53 2.26
N ALA A 70 14.49 1.77 2.16
CA ALA A 70 13.51 2.15 1.15
C ALA A 70 14.04 1.90 -0.27
N LYS A 71 13.18 1.34 -1.11
CA LYS A 71 13.48 0.98 -2.48
C LYS A 71 12.54 1.68 -3.43
N ILE A 72 13.06 1.97 -4.62
CA ILE A 72 12.27 2.57 -5.67
C ILE A 72 11.62 1.50 -6.55
N ILE A 73 10.38 1.75 -6.94
CA ILE A 73 9.63 0.89 -7.87
C ILE A 73 9.63 1.56 -9.25
N ARG A 74 10.01 0.78 -10.28
CA ARG A 74 10.11 1.26 -11.66
C ARG A 74 9.48 0.29 -12.65
N PRO A 75 8.93 0.77 -13.78
CA PRO A 75 8.49 -0.11 -14.85
C PRO A 75 9.70 -0.76 -15.52
N VAL A 76 9.63 -2.07 -15.69
CA VAL A 76 10.58 -2.88 -16.46
C VAL A 76 9.84 -3.44 -17.67
N GLY A 77 10.33 -3.10 -18.87
CA GLY A 77 9.73 -3.48 -20.15
C GLY A 77 9.57 -5.00 -20.27
N GLY A 78 8.36 -5.45 -20.60
CA GLY A 78 8.04 -6.88 -20.72
C GLY A 78 7.86 -7.64 -19.40
N VAL A 79 8.04 -6.98 -18.25
CA VAL A 79 7.91 -7.61 -16.92
C VAL A 79 6.76 -6.99 -16.12
N GLY A 80 6.76 -5.68 -15.94
CA GLY A 80 5.82 -4.99 -15.05
C GLY A 80 6.52 -3.98 -14.15
N MET A 81 5.91 -3.59 -13.03
CA MET A 81 6.62 -2.80 -12.02
C MET A 81 7.55 -3.71 -11.21
N GLN A 82 8.76 -3.26 -10.93
CA GLN A 82 9.76 -4.00 -10.16
C GLN A 82 10.44 -3.09 -9.15
N VAL A 83 10.79 -3.65 -8.00
CA VAL A 83 11.74 -3.03 -7.07
C VAL A 83 13.12 -2.97 -7.75
N SER A 84 13.62 -1.76 -8.02
CA SER A 84 14.76 -1.56 -8.94
C SER A 84 16.03 -0.97 -8.33
N GLY A 85 15.99 -0.48 -7.09
CA GLY A 85 17.16 0.14 -6.44
C GLY A 85 16.79 0.89 -5.15
N ASP A 86 17.76 1.57 -4.56
CA ASP A 86 17.55 2.40 -3.35
C ASP A 86 16.74 3.65 -3.69
N ALA A 87 15.83 4.03 -2.79
CA ALA A 87 15.16 5.33 -2.87
C ALA A 87 16.08 6.42 -2.32
N ALA A 88 16.12 7.58 -2.99
CA ALA A 88 16.95 8.69 -2.54
C ALA A 88 16.41 9.36 -1.27
N ARG A 89 15.09 9.30 -1.06
CA ARG A 89 14.38 9.82 0.12
C ARG A 89 13.03 9.15 0.28
N VAL A 90 12.44 9.29 1.47
CA VAL A 90 11.05 8.96 1.79
C VAL A 90 10.35 10.25 2.21
N ASP A 91 9.42 10.72 1.38
CA ASP A 91 8.68 11.97 1.55
C ASP A 91 7.27 11.80 0.93
N PRO A 92 6.39 11.03 1.58
CA PRO A 92 5.09 10.63 1.03
C PRO A 92 4.10 11.78 0.97
N GLU A 93 3.48 11.94 -0.19
CA GLU A 93 2.14 12.58 -0.28
C GLU A 93 1.07 11.57 0.14
N VAL A 94 1.29 10.28 -0.16
CA VAL A 94 0.41 9.18 0.23
C VAL A 94 1.23 8.06 0.86
N VAL A 95 0.87 7.70 2.10
CA VAL A 95 1.32 6.50 2.79
C VAL A 95 0.32 5.36 2.53
N VAL A 96 0.80 4.26 1.98
CA VAL A 96 0.03 3.03 1.79
C VAL A 96 0.49 1.98 2.80
N LEU A 97 -0.36 1.66 3.77
CA LEU A 97 -0.14 0.58 4.72
C LEU A 97 -0.67 -0.73 4.13
N MET A 98 0.21 -1.72 4.00
CA MET A 98 -0.19 -3.06 3.60
C MET A 98 -0.62 -3.88 4.82
N GLY A 99 -1.75 -4.58 4.72
CA GLY A 99 -2.35 -5.37 5.79
C GLY A 99 -1.42 -6.44 6.38
N GLY A 100 -0.42 -6.87 5.63
CA GLY A 100 0.62 -7.78 6.13
C GLY A 100 1.31 -7.26 7.39
N LEU A 101 1.49 -5.95 7.55
CA LEU A 101 2.11 -5.35 8.74
C LEU A 101 1.32 -5.61 10.03
N ALA A 102 0.01 -5.86 9.91
CA ALA A 102 -0.87 -6.12 11.03
C ALA A 102 -1.02 -7.61 11.37
N MET A 103 -0.38 -8.51 10.60
CA MET A 103 -0.46 -9.94 10.82
C MET A 103 0.32 -10.37 12.08
N PRO A 104 -0.17 -11.39 12.82
CA PRO A 104 0.58 -11.97 13.93
C PRO A 104 1.96 -12.48 13.50
N GLY A 105 2.97 -12.28 14.34
CA GLY A 105 4.34 -12.77 14.11
C GLY A 105 5.20 -11.92 13.17
N VAL A 106 4.66 -10.84 12.61
CA VAL A 106 5.44 -9.86 11.85
C VAL A 106 6.28 -9.01 12.81
N PRO A 107 7.56 -8.74 12.50
CA PRO A 107 8.48 -8.06 13.41
C PRO A 107 8.28 -6.53 13.46
N VAL A 108 7.02 -6.06 13.43
CA VAL A 108 6.67 -4.65 13.66
C VAL A 108 5.51 -4.53 14.62
N THR A 109 5.54 -3.49 15.45
CA THR A 109 4.42 -3.15 16.34
C THR A 109 3.54 -2.08 15.70
N LYS A 110 2.28 -2.03 16.13
CA LYS A 110 1.32 -0.98 15.73
C LYS A 110 1.87 0.41 16.05
N GLU A 111 2.53 0.56 17.19
CA GLU A 111 3.12 1.80 17.67
C GLU A 111 4.30 2.24 16.80
N ALA A 112 5.13 1.31 16.34
CA ALA A 112 6.23 1.60 15.43
C ALA A 112 5.72 2.11 14.08
N VAL A 113 4.69 1.45 13.52
CA VAL A 113 4.04 1.91 12.28
C VAL A 113 3.40 3.28 12.47
N ARG A 114 2.69 3.50 13.58
CA ARG A 114 2.08 4.80 13.92
C ARG A 114 3.11 5.92 14.06
N ALA A 115 4.28 5.63 14.66
CA ALA A 115 5.35 6.60 14.79
C ALA A 115 5.90 7.06 13.43
N VAL A 116 6.10 6.12 12.49
CA VAL A 116 6.58 6.45 11.15
C VAL A 116 5.54 7.20 10.34
N VAL A 117 4.27 6.76 10.35
CA VAL A 117 3.17 7.48 9.69
C VAL A 117 3.02 8.90 10.27
N GLY A 118 3.11 9.05 11.59
CA GLY A 118 3.00 10.33 12.26
C GLY A 118 4.17 11.29 12.03
N ALA A 119 5.31 10.80 11.55
CA ALA A 119 6.45 11.65 11.16
C ALA A 119 6.19 12.38 9.83
N HIS A 120 5.30 11.84 8.99
CA HIS A 120 4.94 12.40 7.68
C HIS A 120 3.64 13.22 7.77
N THR A 121 3.73 14.37 8.43
CA THR A 121 2.56 15.22 8.67
C THR A 121 1.95 15.72 7.35
N GLY A 122 0.65 15.49 7.16
CA GLY A 122 -0.07 15.93 5.96
C GLY A 122 -0.24 14.85 4.90
N ALA A 123 0.55 13.78 4.96
CA ALA A 123 0.41 12.64 4.06
C ALA A 123 -0.95 11.96 4.24
N LYS A 124 -1.56 11.54 3.12
CA LYS A 124 -2.79 10.75 3.12
C LYS A 124 -2.50 9.31 3.50
N VAL A 125 -3.36 8.69 4.32
CA VAL A 125 -3.17 7.33 4.80
C VAL A 125 -4.16 6.39 4.13
N VAL A 126 -3.63 5.48 3.31
CA VAL A 126 -4.40 4.45 2.60
C VAL A 126 -4.06 3.07 3.17
N GLY A 127 -5.09 2.28 3.48
CA GLY A 127 -4.93 0.88 3.89
C GLY A 127 -5.30 -0.07 2.76
N ILE A 128 -4.41 -0.99 2.41
CA ILE A 128 -4.73 -2.11 1.50
C ILE A 128 -4.55 -3.41 2.27
N CYS A 129 -5.64 -4.15 2.51
CA CYS A 129 -5.56 -5.42 3.21
C CYS A 129 -6.45 -6.50 2.57
N PHE A 130 -6.32 -7.70 3.12
CA PHE A 130 -7.14 -8.82 2.73
C PHE A 130 -7.79 -9.42 3.97
N MET A 131 -8.98 -9.98 3.80
CA MET A 131 -9.68 -10.75 4.82
C MET A 131 -9.86 -9.97 6.15
N GLN A 132 -10.15 -8.67 6.08
CA GLN A 132 -10.40 -7.80 7.23
C GLN A 132 -9.22 -7.67 8.20
N MET A 133 -7.98 -7.77 7.71
CA MET A 133 -6.80 -7.84 8.58
C MET A 133 -6.68 -6.61 9.50
N PHE A 134 -6.93 -5.40 9.01
CA PHE A 134 -6.87 -4.20 9.85
C PHE A 134 -7.94 -4.16 10.93
N GLU A 135 -9.15 -4.63 10.64
CA GLU A 135 -10.21 -4.75 11.64
C GLU A 135 -9.85 -5.77 12.71
N LYS A 136 -9.46 -6.98 12.30
CA LYS A 136 -9.07 -8.07 13.20
C LYS A 136 -7.90 -7.72 14.10
N ALA A 137 -6.97 -6.90 13.63
CA ALA A 137 -5.83 -6.43 14.42
C ALA A 137 -6.12 -5.15 15.24
N GLY A 138 -7.32 -4.56 15.11
CA GLY A 138 -7.70 -3.31 15.77
C GLY A 138 -6.89 -2.10 15.29
N TRP A 139 -6.61 -2.00 13.99
CA TRP A 139 -5.88 -0.88 13.39
C TRP A 139 -6.80 0.22 12.89
N LEU A 140 -8.09 -0.06 12.68
CA LEU A 140 -9.04 0.92 12.14
C LEU A 140 -9.15 2.20 12.99
N ASP A 141 -8.98 2.09 14.31
CA ASP A 141 -9.04 3.21 15.25
C ASP A 141 -7.63 3.78 15.58
N ALA A 142 -6.57 3.14 15.10
CA ALA A 142 -5.18 3.53 15.39
C ALA A 142 -4.59 4.47 14.33
N PHE A 143 -5.22 4.55 13.16
CA PHE A 143 -4.79 5.36 12.02
C PHE A 143 -6.00 6.08 11.42
N ASP A 144 -5.79 7.34 11.04
CA ASP A 144 -6.79 8.16 10.37
C ASP A 144 -6.81 7.84 8.86
N PHE A 145 -7.32 6.66 8.50
CA PHE A 145 -7.38 6.23 7.10
C PHE A 145 -8.30 7.11 6.25
N ASP A 146 -7.78 7.66 5.15
CA ASP A 146 -8.57 8.34 4.12
C ASP A 146 -9.29 7.33 3.20
N LEU A 147 -8.68 6.15 2.98
CA LEU A 147 -9.21 5.05 2.19
C LEU A 147 -8.77 3.70 2.75
N ILE A 148 -9.68 2.74 2.79
CA ILE A 148 -9.35 1.33 2.98
C ILE A 148 -9.92 0.53 1.82
N ILE A 149 -9.08 -0.31 1.22
CA ILE A 149 -9.50 -1.36 0.30
C ILE A 149 -9.21 -2.70 0.99
N ASP A 150 -10.27 -3.40 1.36
CA ASP A 150 -10.21 -4.75 1.91
C ASP A 150 -10.77 -5.74 0.90
N ALA A 151 -9.95 -6.68 0.47
CA ALA A 151 -10.32 -7.68 -0.52
C ALA A 151 -10.40 -9.09 0.09
N ALA A 152 -11.29 -9.93 -0.44
CA ALA A 152 -11.37 -11.33 -0.06
C ALA A 152 -10.72 -12.23 -1.11
N ILE A 153 -9.85 -13.14 -0.67
CA ILE A 153 -9.36 -14.27 -1.48
C ILE A 153 -10.16 -15.50 -1.04
N ASP A 154 -11.44 -15.53 -1.42
CA ASP A 154 -12.39 -16.57 -1.01
C ASP A 154 -13.49 -16.73 -2.09
N PRO A 155 -13.75 -17.94 -2.61
CA PRO A 155 -13.09 -19.21 -2.28
C PRO A 155 -11.79 -19.44 -3.06
N VAL A 156 -10.84 -20.14 -2.42
CA VAL A 156 -9.75 -20.82 -3.12
C VAL A 156 -10.21 -22.24 -3.43
N ARG A 157 -10.31 -22.58 -4.72
CA ARG A 157 -10.67 -23.93 -5.19
C ARG A 157 -9.46 -24.57 -5.85
N VAL A 158 -9.14 -25.78 -5.45
CA VAL A 158 -8.00 -26.55 -5.96
C VAL A 158 -8.55 -27.76 -6.71
N TRP A 159 -8.16 -27.87 -7.98
CA TRP A 159 -8.49 -29.02 -8.84
C TRP A 159 -7.19 -29.73 -9.21
N GLY A 160 -7.24 -31.05 -9.31
CA GLY A 160 -6.12 -31.90 -9.74
C GLY A 160 -6.51 -32.77 -10.92
#